data_AF-A0A1E7LQR3-F1
#
_entry.id   AF-A0A1E7LQR3-F1
#
_cell.length_a   1.000
_cell.length_b   1.000
_cell.length_c   1.000
_cell.angle_alpha   90.00
_cell.angle_beta   90.00
_cell.angle_gamma   90.00
#
_symmetry.space_group_name_H-M   'P 1'
#
loop_
_entity.id
_entity.type
_entity.pdbx_description
1 polymer ?
#
loop_
_entity_poly.entity_id
_entity_poly.type
_entity_poly.pdbx_seq_one_letter_code
_entity_poly.pdbx_strand_id
1 'polypeptide(L)'
;GVLSVADMLPAGSRPDRALPTGDVDLAAPGAGVVSGGPRGKGHYLGGGVAVATAHAAGAAAAVRAAHPDASGEEAARRLTTTAYPADIPQLDAYAAVTTVRAGSGVPAAGPAPAAEPVAVRDTSGTDRATGRAVLFVLLGSAGVFSLLWAGFALSRARARGWRPAGAGTAGKH
;
A
#
# COMPACT_ATOMS: atom_id res chain seq x y z
N GLY A 1 -8.71 -24.24 -13.40
CA GLY A 1 -9.43 -23.08 -12.80
C GLY A 1 -8.65 -21.79 -12.98
N VAL A 2 -9.12 -20.67 -12.41
CA VAL A 2 -8.37 -19.41 -12.26
C VAL A 2 -7.94 -19.22 -10.80
N LEU A 3 -6.88 -18.45 -10.56
CA LEU A 3 -6.43 -18.06 -9.22
C LEU A 3 -6.77 -16.59 -8.98
N SER A 4 -7.74 -16.33 -8.11
CA SER A 4 -8.24 -15.00 -7.76
C SER A 4 -7.33 -14.35 -6.72
N VAL A 5 -6.74 -13.20 -7.08
CA VAL A 5 -5.70 -12.53 -6.27
C VAL A 5 -6.14 -11.13 -5.87
N ALA A 6 -6.11 -10.86 -4.57
CA ALA A 6 -6.29 -9.52 -4.02
C ALA A 6 -4.94 -8.81 -3.78
N ASP A 7 -4.95 -7.49 -3.79
CA ASP A 7 -3.81 -6.68 -3.37
C ASP A 7 -3.76 -6.48 -1.85
N MET A 8 -2.53 -6.44 -1.33
CA MET A 8 -2.25 -6.03 0.04
C MET A 8 -1.16 -4.95 0.09
N LEU A 9 -1.24 -4.13 1.14
CA LEU A 9 -0.25 -3.15 1.53
C LEU A 9 0.98 -3.83 2.16
N PRO A 10 2.13 -3.14 2.29
CA PRO A 10 3.32 -3.71 2.92
C PRO A 10 3.11 -4.19 4.36
N ALA A 11 2.13 -3.64 5.07
CA ALA A 11 1.74 -4.07 6.41
C ALA A 11 0.89 -5.37 6.42
N GLY A 12 0.61 -5.97 5.27
CA GLY A 12 -0.26 -7.14 5.13
C GLY A 12 -1.77 -6.82 5.19
N SER A 13 -2.13 -5.54 5.33
CA SER A 13 -3.53 -5.10 5.33
C SER A 13 -4.04 -4.83 3.91
N ARG A 14 -5.36 -4.88 3.75
CA ARG A 14 -6.05 -4.52 2.50
C ARG A 14 -6.14 -2.99 2.35
N PRO A 15 -6.06 -2.44 1.12
CA PRO A 15 -6.34 -1.03 0.89
C PRO A 15 -7.81 -0.67 1.19
N ASP A 16 -8.06 0.52 1.75
CA ASP A 16 -9.40 0.98 2.18
C ASP A 16 -10.47 1.00 1.07
N ARG A 17 -10.05 1.12 -0.20
CA ARG A 17 -10.96 1.14 -1.38
C ARG A 17 -10.96 -0.16 -2.18
N ALA A 18 -10.46 -1.23 -1.60
CA ALA A 18 -10.33 -2.48 -2.34
C ALA A 18 -11.69 -3.19 -2.49
N LEU A 19 -11.93 -3.79 -3.66
CA LEU A 19 -13.20 -4.40 -4.02
C LEU A 19 -13.57 -5.58 -3.11
N PRO A 20 -14.85 -5.84 -2.80
CA PRO A 20 -15.27 -6.97 -1.97
C PRO A 20 -14.71 -8.32 -2.46
N THR A 21 -14.28 -9.19 -1.53
CA THR A 21 -13.45 -10.37 -1.78
C THR A 21 -14.19 -11.71 -1.63
N GLY A 22 -15.47 -11.80 -2.00
CA GLY A 22 -16.30 -12.98 -1.74
C GLY A 22 -15.67 -14.32 -2.16
N ASP A 23 -14.86 -14.31 -3.23
CA ASP A 23 -14.19 -15.48 -3.81
C ASP A 23 -12.71 -15.21 -4.13
N VAL A 24 -11.93 -14.70 -3.17
CA VAL A 24 -10.48 -14.48 -3.34
C VAL A 24 -9.70 -15.67 -2.77
N ASP A 25 -8.80 -16.24 -3.58
CA ASP A 25 -7.99 -17.40 -3.18
C ASP A 25 -6.76 -17.00 -2.36
N LEU A 26 -6.17 -15.84 -2.66
CA LEU A 26 -5.02 -15.30 -1.92
C LEU A 26 -4.87 -13.78 -2.05
N ALA A 27 -4.08 -13.20 -1.14
CA ALA A 27 -3.59 -11.83 -1.22
C ALA A 27 -2.09 -11.80 -1.55
N ALA A 28 -1.66 -10.84 -2.36
CA ALA A 28 -0.26 -10.64 -2.70
C ALA A 28 0.13 -9.15 -2.64
N PRO A 29 1.43 -8.83 -2.47
CA PRO A 29 1.91 -7.45 -2.45
C PRO A 29 1.48 -6.70 -3.72
N GLY A 30 0.69 -5.65 -3.53
CA GLY A 30 0.16 -4.85 -4.62
C GLY A 30 0.44 -3.36 -4.46
N ALA A 31 1.20 -2.91 -3.47
CA ALA A 31 1.45 -1.48 -3.26
C ALA A 31 2.95 -1.18 -3.13
N GLY A 32 3.35 0.00 -3.62
CA GLY A 32 4.75 0.46 -3.54
C GLY A 32 5.72 -0.39 -4.34
N VAL A 33 5.25 -1.06 -5.40
CA VAL A 33 6.09 -1.96 -6.20
C VAL A 33 6.87 -1.14 -7.23
N VAL A 34 8.17 -1.40 -7.27
CA VAL A 34 9.09 -0.82 -8.25
C VAL A 34 9.33 -1.84 -9.36
N SER A 35 9.08 -1.45 -10.60
CA SER A 35 9.34 -2.26 -11.79
C SER A 35 10.06 -1.44 -12.88
N GLY A 36 10.43 -2.09 -13.98
CA GLY A 36 10.90 -1.41 -15.18
C GLY A 36 9.80 -0.51 -15.74
N GLY A 37 10.14 0.75 -16.04
CA GLY A 37 9.26 1.65 -16.75
C GLY A 37 8.96 1.13 -18.16
N PRO A 38 7.81 1.50 -18.75
CA PRO A 38 7.40 0.98 -20.06
C PRO A 38 8.36 1.37 -21.21
N ARG A 39 9.21 2.38 -21.01
CA ARG A 39 10.21 2.83 -21.99
C ARG A 39 11.50 3.30 -21.31
N GLY A 40 12.63 3.08 -21.99
CA GLY A 40 13.93 3.63 -21.59
C GLY A 40 14.50 3.04 -20.31
N LYS A 41 15.21 3.87 -19.54
CA LYS A 41 15.84 3.51 -18.24
C LYS A 41 14.98 3.91 -17.03
N GLY A 42 13.71 4.27 -17.25
CA GLY A 42 12.82 4.71 -16.18
C GLY A 42 12.36 3.56 -15.28
N HIS A 43 11.88 3.90 -14.09
CA HIS A 43 11.24 2.97 -13.17
C HIS A 43 9.73 3.27 -13.09
N TYR A 44 8.93 2.21 -13.02
CA TYR A 44 7.52 2.28 -12.70
C TYR A 44 7.35 2.09 -11.20
N LEU A 45 6.79 3.09 -10.53
CA LEU A 45 6.25 2.98 -9.19
C LEU A 45 4.74 2.84 -9.32
N GLY A 46 4.21 1.69 -8.94
CA GLY A 46 2.78 1.43 -9.08
C GLY A 46 2.24 0.46 -8.06
N GLY A 47 0.94 0.22 -8.21
CA GLY A 47 0.21 -0.68 -7.34
C GLY A 47 -1.17 -1.03 -7.85
N GLY A 48 -1.92 -1.74 -7.02
CA GLY A 48 -3.23 -2.31 -7.29
C GLY A 48 -3.18 -3.81 -7.61
N VAL A 49 -4.37 -4.36 -7.80
CA VAL A 49 -4.61 -5.79 -8.05
C VAL A 49 -3.81 -6.36 -9.23
N ALA A 50 -3.59 -5.60 -10.30
CA ALA A 50 -2.81 -6.07 -11.45
C ALA A 50 -1.36 -6.41 -11.07
N VAL A 51 -0.77 -5.62 -10.16
CA VAL A 51 0.59 -5.86 -9.66
C VAL A 51 0.62 -7.06 -8.73
N ALA A 52 -0.38 -7.20 -7.86
CA ALA A 52 -0.53 -8.37 -7.00
C ALA A 52 -0.68 -9.67 -7.81
N THR A 53 -1.50 -9.65 -8.86
CA THR A 53 -1.67 -10.78 -9.80
C THR A 53 -0.37 -11.10 -10.53
N ALA A 54 0.38 -10.09 -10.99
CA ALA A 54 1.68 -10.31 -11.62
C ALA A 54 2.68 -10.94 -10.64
N HIS A 55 2.66 -10.53 -9.37
CA HIS A 55 3.49 -11.11 -8.33
C HIS A 55 3.14 -12.58 -8.06
N ALA A 56 1.86 -12.91 -7.95
CA ALA A 56 1.38 -14.29 -7.83
C ALA A 56 1.73 -15.15 -9.05
N ALA A 57 1.62 -14.61 -10.27
CA ALA A 57 2.03 -15.29 -11.49
C ALA A 57 3.54 -15.57 -11.53
N GLY A 58 4.37 -14.62 -11.07
CA GLY A 58 5.81 -14.82 -10.90
C GLY A 58 6.14 -15.92 -9.90
N ALA A 59 5.42 -15.97 -8.77
CA ALA A 59 5.57 -17.04 -7.79
C ALA A 59 5.15 -18.41 -8.36
N ALA A 60 4.05 -18.49 -9.11
CA ALA A 60 3.64 -19.71 -9.80
C ALA A 60 4.72 -20.18 -10.82
N ALA A 61 5.32 -19.24 -11.55
CA ALA A 61 6.42 -19.52 -12.46
C ALA A 61 7.67 -20.06 -11.72
N ALA A 62 8.01 -19.47 -10.56
CA ALA A 62 9.11 -19.95 -9.72
C ALA A 62 8.84 -21.36 -9.17
N VAL A 63 7.61 -21.66 -8.76
CA VAL A 63 7.21 -23.01 -8.35
C VAL A 63 7.39 -24.00 -9.50
N ARG A 64 6.92 -23.67 -10.70
CA ARG A 64 7.07 -24.55 -11.87
C ARG A 64 8.52 -24.68 -12.33
N ALA A 65 9.36 -23.67 -12.12
CA ALA A 65 10.78 -23.77 -12.39
C ALA A 65 11.49 -24.71 -11.41
N ALA A 66 11.09 -24.70 -10.13
CA ALA A 66 11.62 -25.60 -9.11
C ALA A 66 11.00 -27.02 -9.18
N HIS A 67 9.79 -27.14 -9.70
CA HIS A 67 9.01 -28.38 -9.83
C HIS A 67 8.49 -28.51 -11.28
N PRO A 68 9.36 -28.89 -12.23
CA PRO A 68 9.04 -28.85 -13.67
C PRO A 68 7.85 -29.74 -14.07
N ASP A 69 7.58 -30.80 -13.32
CA ASP A 69 6.46 -31.72 -13.55
C ASP A 69 5.13 -31.18 -12.99
N ALA A 70 5.14 -30.08 -12.25
CA ALA A 70 3.94 -29.50 -11.67
C ALA A 70 3.04 -28.87 -12.75
N SER A 71 1.77 -29.28 -12.78
CA SER A 71 0.76 -28.63 -13.59
C SER A 71 0.45 -27.22 -13.07
N GLY A 72 -0.24 -26.41 -13.89
CA GLY A 72 -0.69 -25.08 -13.45
C GLY A 72 -1.60 -25.13 -12.21
N GLU A 73 -2.44 -26.15 -12.11
CA GLU A 73 -3.30 -26.36 -10.94
C GLU A 73 -2.52 -26.82 -9.71
N GLU A 74 -1.48 -27.64 -9.89
CA GLU A 74 -0.63 -28.05 -8.78
C GLU A 74 0.18 -26.87 -8.24
N ALA A 75 0.67 -26.00 -9.13
CA ALA A 75 1.31 -24.74 -8.72
C ALA A 75 0.33 -23.85 -7.94
N ALA A 76 -0.90 -23.67 -8.43
CA ALA A 76 -1.94 -22.90 -7.73
C ALA A 76 -2.27 -23.50 -6.35
N ARG A 77 -2.47 -24.82 -6.26
CA ARG A 77 -2.69 -25.52 -4.99
C ARG A 77 -1.51 -25.34 -4.04
N ARG A 78 -0.28 -25.38 -4.54
CA ARG A 78 0.90 -25.20 -3.70
C ARG A 78 0.97 -23.78 -3.16
N LEU A 79 0.68 -22.76 -3.97
CA LEU A 79 0.62 -21.37 -3.51
C LEU A 79 -0.44 -21.17 -2.42
N THR A 80 -1.64 -21.73 -2.57
CA THR A 80 -2.72 -21.53 -1.58
C THR A 80 -2.51 -22.34 -0.31
N THR A 81 -1.97 -23.57 -0.40
CA THR A 81 -1.77 -24.44 0.78
C THR A 81 -0.54 -24.09 1.61
N THR A 82 0.38 -23.27 1.07
CA THR A 82 1.59 -22.81 1.76
C THR A 82 1.56 -21.33 2.10
N ALA A 83 0.46 -20.65 1.74
CA ALA A 83 0.24 -19.25 2.07
C ALA A 83 0.26 -19.03 3.58
N TYR A 84 0.71 -17.84 3.98
CA TYR A 84 0.67 -17.42 5.37
C TYR A 84 -0.79 -17.27 5.84
N PRO A 85 -1.15 -17.83 7.01
CA PRO A 85 -2.53 -17.81 7.50
C PRO A 85 -2.96 -16.39 7.90
N ALA A 86 -4.07 -15.93 7.31
CA ALA A 86 -4.74 -14.66 7.57
C ALA A 86 -6.20 -14.75 7.09
N ASP A 87 -7.02 -13.71 7.31
CA ASP A 87 -8.42 -13.68 6.85
C ASP A 87 -8.55 -13.98 5.34
N ILE A 88 -7.61 -13.45 4.55
CA ILE A 88 -7.33 -13.90 3.19
C ILE A 88 -5.90 -14.43 3.20
N PRO A 89 -5.65 -15.70 2.82
CA PRO A 89 -4.31 -16.29 2.83
C PRO A 89 -3.30 -15.42 2.07
N GLN A 90 -2.16 -15.09 2.68
CA GLN A 90 -1.16 -14.21 2.06
C GLN A 90 -0.10 -15.04 1.36
N LEU A 91 0.23 -14.67 0.12
CA LEU A 91 1.22 -15.38 -0.69
C LEU A 91 2.57 -15.45 0.00
N ASP A 92 3.06 -16.67 0.23
CA ASP A 92 4.44 -16.94 0.61
C ASP A 92 5.14 -17.71 -0.51
N ALA A 93 5.84 -16.99 -1.39
CA ALA A 93 6.56 -17.59 -2.50
C ALA A 93 7.71 -18.50 -2.05
N TYR A 94 8.31 -18.22 -0.88
CA TYR A 94 9.40 -19.02 -0.35
C TYR A 94 8.88 -20.37 0.13
N ALA A 95 7.83 -20.37 0.97
CA ALA A 95 7.17 -21.59 1.40
C ALA A 95 6.64 -22.36 0.19
N ALA A 96 5.97 -21.68 -0.74
CA ALA A 96 5.42 -22.31 -1.94
C ALA A 96 6.47 -23.00 -2.82
N VAL A 97 7.75 -22.61 -2.77
CA VAL A 97 8.84 -23.28 -3.49
C VAL A 97 9.49 -24.38 -2.66
N THR A 98 9.73 -24.12 -1.38
CA THR A 98 10.62 -24.93 -0.52
C THR A 98 9.92 -26.01 0.30
N THR A 99 8.62 -25.89 0.58
CA THR A 99 7.92 -26.85 1.44
C THR A 99 7.87 -28.23 0.80
N VAL A 100 8.54 -29.21 1.38
CA VAL A 100 8.43 -30.60 0.92
C VAL A 100 7.04 -31.13 1.30
N ARG A 101 6.21 -31.43 0.30
CA ARG A 101 4.88 -31.99 0.57
C ARG A 101 5.06 -33.44 0.98
N ALA A 102 4.80 -33.75 2.26
CA ALA A 102 4.62 -35.12 2.68
C ALA A 102 3.45 -35.71 1.86
N GLY A 103 3.64 -36.92 1.31
CA GLY A 103 2.66 -37.58 0.45
C GLY A 103 1.25 -37.56 1.04
N SER A 104 0.27 -37.42 0.16
CA SER A 104 -1.17 -37.41 0.44
C SER A 104 -1.57 -38.49 1.45
N GLY A 105 -1.81 -38.08 2.70
CA GLY A 105 -2.11 -38.99 3.81
C GLY A 105 -1.99 -38.35 5.20
N VAL A 106 -1.43 -37.15 5.33
CA VAL A 106 -1.41 -36.43 6.61
C VAL A 106 -2.72 -35.66 6.76
N PRO A 107 -3.49 -35.87 7.86
CA PRO A 107 -4.70 -35.09 8.11
C PRO A 107 -4.35 -33.60 8.14
N ALA A 108 -5.28 -32.75 7.68
CA ALA A 108 -5.14 -31.30 7.80
C ALA A 108 -4.72 -30.97 9.24
N ALA A 109 -3.52 -30.41 9.38
CA ALA A 109 -3.02 -30.01 10.68
C ALA A 109 -4.07 -29.07 11.30
N GLY A 110 -4.54 -29.42 12.50
CA GLY A 110 -5.42 -28.55 13.28
C GLY A 110 -4.79 -27.16 13.44
N PRO A 111 -5.57 -26.15 13.90
CA PRO A 111 -5.13 -24.77 13.95
C PRO A 111 -3.74 -24.69 14.58
N ALA A 112 -2.77 -24.26 13.77
CA ALA A 112 -1.40 -24.09 14.21
C ALA A 112 -1.42 -23.13 15.41
N PRO A 113 -0.67 -23.42 16.49
CA PRO A 113 -0.55 -22.48 17.60
C PRO A 113 -0.10 -21.13 17.04
N ALA A 114 -0.76 -20.06 17.50
CA ALA A 114 -0.45 -18.70 17.07
C ALA A 114 1.07 -18.50 17.15
N ALA A 115 1.70 -18.22 16.00
CA ALA A 115 3.13 -17.97 15.94
C ALA A 115 3.47 -16.86 16.95
N GLU A 116 4.48 -17.10 17.78
CA GLU A 116 4.95 -16.08 18.71
C GLU A 116 5.32 -14.82 17.92
N PRO A 117 4.94 -13.60 18.36
CA PRO A 117 5.15 -12.40 17.58
C PRO A 117 6.64 -12.21 17.27
N VAL A 118 7.02 -12.39 16.01
CA VAL A 118 8.36 -12.06 15.54
C VAL A 118 8.47 -10.54 15.51
N ALA A 119 9.37 -9.99 16.33
CA ALA A 119 9.65 -8.56 16.35
C ALA A 119 10.29 -8.13 15.02
N VAL A 120 9.49 -7.60 14.11
CA VAL A 120 9.97 -6.95 12.89
C VAL A 120 10.59 -5.59 13.26
N ARG A 121 11.61 -5.18 12.50
CA ARG A 121 12.27 -3.88 12.69
C ARG A 121 11.25 -2.75 12.64
N ASP A 122 11.24 -1.91 13.67
CA ASP A 122 10.32 -0.78 13.80
C ASP A 122 10.55 0.25 12.67
N THR A 123 9.65 0.27 11.68
CA THR A 123 9.64 1.25 10.59
C THR A 123 8.84 2.50 10.92
N SER A 124 8.25 2.61 12.13
CA SER A 124 7.44 3.75 12.56
C SER A 124 8.20 5.08 12.53
N GLY A 125 9.54 5.04 12.57
CA GLY A 125 10.39 6.22 12.41
C GLY A 125 10.25 6.85 11.02
N THR A 126 10.25 6.02 9.97
CA THR A 126 10.13 6.46 8.56
C THR A 126 8.73 6.97 8.25
N ASP A 127 7.69 6.34 8.80
CA ASP A 127 6.30 6.77 8.63
C ASP A 127 6.02 8.10 9.33
N ARG A 128 6.56 8.29 10.55
CA ARG A 128 6.49 9.57 11.27
C ARG A 128 7.23 10.70 10.56
N ALA A 129 8.35 10.39 9.90
CA ALA A 129 9.09 11.38 9.10
C ALA A 129 8.26 11.84 7.88
N THR A 130 7.63 10.91 7.17
CA THR A 130 6.76 11.21 6.03
C THR A 130 5.55 12.04 6.47
N GLY A 131 4.90 11.67 7.58
CA GLY A 131 3.77 12.43 8.14
C GLY A 131 4.14 13.87 8.53
N ARG A 132 5.31 14.07 9.14
CA ARG A 132 5.81 15.41 9.47
C ARG A 132 6.10 16.25 8.23
N ALA A 133 6.72 15.66 7.22
CA ALA A 133 7.01 16.35 5.96
C ALA A 133 5.72 16.84 5.28
N VAL A 134 4.68 16.00 5.22
CA VAL A 134 3.36 16.38 4.69
C VAL A 134 2.74 17.54 5.48
N LEU A 135 2.82 17.50 6.81
CA LEU A 135 2.31 18.58 7.66
C LEU A 135 3.02 19.92 7.37
N PHE A 136 4.35 19.93 7.25
CA PHE A 136 5.10 21.15 6.92
C PHE A 136 4.75 21.70 5.54
N VAL A 137 4.55 20.83 4.55
CA VAL A 137 4.11 21.24 3.21
C VAL A 137 2.71 21.87 3.25
N LEU A 138 1.78 21.29 4.01
CA LEU A 138 0.44 21.84 4.19
C LEU A 138 0.45 23.20 4.92
N LEU A 139 1.21 23.32 6.02
CA LEU A 139 1.32 24.60 6.74
C LEU A 139 2.00 25.67 5.89
N GLY A 140 3.09 25.31 5.19
CA GLY A 140 3.82 26.22 4.32
C GLY A 140 2.95 26.72 3.17
N SER A 141 2.26 25.82 2.48
CA SER A 141 1.35 26.17 1.39
C SER A 141 0.19 27.05 1.86
N ALA A 142 -0.44 26.72 3.00
CA ALA A 142 -1.52 27.55 3.58
C ALA A 142 -1.03 28.96 3.97
N GLY A 143 0.19 29.07 4.50
CA GLY A 143 0.80 30.35 4.83
C GLY A 143 1.04 31.22 3.59
N VAL A 144 1.63 30.64 2.55
CA VAL A 144 1.83 31.34 1.26
C VAL A 144 0.48 31.77 0.66
N PHE A 145 -0.52 30.88 0.69
CA PHE A 145 -1.86 31.19 0.18
C PHE A 145 -2.52 32.34 0.95
N SER A 146 -2.36 32.37 2.27
CA SER A 146 -2.89 33.42 3.13
C SER A 146 -2.25 34.78 2.84
N LEU A 147 -0.93 34.83 2.62
CA LEU A 147 -0.21 36.05 2.25
C LEU A 147 -0.64 36.57 0.86
N LEU A 148 -0.75 35.68 -0.12
CA LEU A 148 -1.23 36.04 -1.46
C LEU A 148 -2.67 36.57 -1.40
N TRP A 149 -3.53 35.91 -0.61
CA TRP A 149 -4.92 36.34 -0.44
C TRP A 149 -5.03 37.68 0.28
N ALA A 150 -4.25 37.90 1.34
CA ALA A 150 -4.20 39.19 2.05
C ALA A 150 -3.70 40.31 1.14
N GLY A 151 -2.64 40.08 0.36
CA GLY A 151 -2.14 41.04 -0.63
C GLY A 151 -3.17 41.37 -1.70
N PHE A 152 -3.87 40.35 -2.23
CA PHE A 152 -4.95 40.53 -3.19
C PHE A 152 -6.16 41.28 -2.60
N ALA A 153 -6.58 40.95 -1.38
CA ALA A 153 -7.68 41.63 -0.70
C ALA A 153 -7.34 43.10 -0.42
N LEU A 154 -6.11 43.38 0.02
CA LEU A 154 -5.61 44.73 0.29
C LEU A 154 -5.49 45.58 -0.99
N SER A 155 -4.98 45.02 -2.09
CA SER A 155 -4.91 45.73 -3.37
C SER A 155 -6.31 46.05 -3.90
N ARG A 156 -7.25 45.11 -3.75
CA ARG A 156 -8.64 45.31 -4.17
C ARG A 156 -9.42 46.27 -3.27
N ALA A 157 -9.14 46.28 -1.97
CA ALA A 157 -9.71 47.25 -1.03
C ALA A 157 -9.21 48.67 -1.32
N ARG A 158 -7.90 48.83 -1.60
CA ARG A 158 -7.34 50.12 -2.04
C ARG A 158 -7.92 50.59 -3.38
N ALA A 159 -8.06 49.69 -4.36
CA ALA A 159 -8.68 50.01 -5.65
C ALA A 159 -10.15 50.45 -5.53
N ARG A 160 -10.84 50.06 -4.45
CA ARG A 160 -12.22 50.45 -4.13
C ARG A 160 -12.31 51.68 -3.20
N GLY A 161 -11.22 52.41 -2.98
CA GLY A 161 -11.23 53.66 -2.23
C GLY A 161 -11.50 53.51 -0.74
N TRP A 162 -11.18 52.35 -0.15
CA TRP A 162 -11.44 52.09 1.27
C TRP A 162 -10.59 53.02 2.14
N ARG A 163 -11.23 54.00 2.79
CA ARG A 163 -10.62 54.86 3.81
C ARG A 163 -10.76 54.16 5.17
N PRO A 164 -9.65 53.84 5.88
CA PRO A 164 -9.75 53.33 7.23
C PRO A 164 -10.46 54.37 8.11
N ALA A 165 -11.41 53.94 8.93
CA ALA A 165 -12.07 54.82 9.89
C ALA A 165 -10.98 55.45 10.77
N GLY A 166 -10.83 56.78 10.68
CA GLY A 166 -9.86 57.53 11.48
C GLY A 166 -10.13 57.28 12.97
N ALA A 167 -9.08 56.96 13.72
CA ALA A 167 -9.16 56.90 15.17
C ALA A 167 -9.62 58.27 15.66
N GLY A 168 -10.89 58.34 16.10
CA GLY A 168 -11.46 59.55 16.69
C GLY A 168 -10.59 59.95 17.87
N THR A 169 -9.94 61.11 17.76
CA THR A 169 -9.26 61.75 18.87
C THR A 169 -10.33 62.08 19.91
N ALA A 170 -10.36 61.28 20.98
CA ALA A 170 -11.12 61.58 22.17
C ALA A 170 -10.71 62.96 22.70
N GLY A 171 -11.68 63.86 22.79
CA GLY A 171 -11.49 65.22 23.27
C GLY A 171 -10.92 65.26 24.69
N LYS A 172 -10.14 66.30 24.97
CA LYS A 172 -9.82 66.74 26.33
C LYS A 172 -10.29 68.19 26.48
N HIS A 173 -10.86 68.41 27.66
CA HIS A 173 -11.44 69.62 28.25
C HIS A 173 -10.72 70.94 27.94
#